data_AF-A0A7X7ZR41-F1
#
_entry.id   AF-A0A7X7ZR41-F1
#
_cell.length_a   1.000
_cell.length_b   1.000
_cell.length_c   1.000
_cell.angle_alpha   90.00
_cell.angle_beta   90.00
_cell.angle_gamma   90.00
#
_symmetry.space_group_name_H-M   'P 1'
#
loop_
_entity.id
_entity.type
_entity.pdbx_description
1 polymer ?
#
loop_
_entity_poly.entity_id
_entity_poly.type
_entity_poly.pdbx_seq_one_letter_code
_entity_poly.pdbx_strand_id
1 'polypeptide(L)'
;MSEHKIKKGTIATKTASRSTIAHINVPPSQTWNYLRVNDISFGVPTPDAKGKVFAAVPRLFDAIETGGGTPLAHWIAEASGDGNYVEVPRFTSKGDPIVIEVGPGAASNTAIMVREGATANIVVVATAHEQEIPEASTPSDTSAALTRIFVEKNAHVKLTEVVATDESTQHLENVGIHVEDGATVDVRQYALGGSKVAYGIAVDLAGERSRFNLVMRYHVSGTSTLDVNHLCRQQGPHTRAEIYASGVLADSAHKALRETIDLVHGGKDSKGNEAETVLVTGDDV
;
A
#
# COMPACT_ATOMS: atom_id res chain seq x y z
N MET A 1 60.65 -18.53 2.64
CA MET A 1 59.29 -18.28 2.12
C MET A 1 58.31 -18.60 3.24
N SER A 2 57.81 -17.60 3.96
CA SER A 2 56.83 -17.81 5.04
C SER A 2 55.42 -17.76 4.46
N GLU A 3 54.65 -18.82 4.64
CA GLU A 3 53.24 -18.86 4.27
C GLU A 3 52.41 -17.94 5.19
N HIS A 4 51.82 -16.91 4.59
CA HIS A 4 50.84 -16.04 5.24
C HIS A 4 49.47 -16.70 5.16
N LYS A 5 49.02 -17.35 6.26
CA LYS A 5 47.66 -17.87 6.38
C LYS A 5 46.69 -16.71 6.59
N ILE A 6 45.94 -16.34 5.55
CA ILE A 6 44.83 -15.41 5.65
C ILE A 6 43.72 -16.09 6.45
N LYS A 7 43.45 -15.60 7.67
CA LYS A 7 42.25 -15.96 8.43
C LYS A 7 41.04 -15.43 7.67
N LYS A 8 40.24 -16.31 7.06
CA LYS A 8 38.87 -15.98 6.65
C LYS A 8 38.08 -15.67 7.92
N GLY A 9 37.81 -14.39 8.14
CA GLY A 9 36.87 -13.96 9.17
C GLY A 9 35.46 -14.38 8.76
N THR A 10 34.81 -15.18 9.59
CA THR A 10 33.37 -15.40 9.51
C THR A 10 32.69 -14.06 9.73
N ILE A 11 32.11 -13.48 8.68
CA ILE A 11 31.19 -12.35 8.82
C ILE A 11 29.95 -12.93 9.47
N ALA A 12 29.80 -12.73 10.78
CA ALA A 12 28.55 -13.02 11.46
C ALA A 12 27.51 -12.05 10.89
N THR A 13 26.62 -12.55 10.03
CA THR A 13 25.42 -11.84 9.58
C THR A 13 24.62 -11.53 10.84
N LYS A 14 24.67 -10.27 11.29
CA LYS A 14 23.90 -9.80 12.44
C LYS A 14 22.42 -9.89 12.05
N THR A 15 21.72 -10.93 12.52
CA THR A 15 20.27 -11.05 12.34
C THR A 15 19.63 -9.80 12.95
N ALA A 16 19.05 -8.94 12.10
CA ALA A 16 18.32 -7.77 12.57
C ALA A 16 17.17 -8.23 13.46
N SER A 17 16.94 -7.55 14.59
CA SER A 17 15.77 -7.81 15.43
C SER A 17 14.50 -7.59 14.61
N ARG A 18 13.54 -8.51 14.73
CA ARG A 18 12.23 -8.41 14.07
C ARG A 18 11.14 -8.16 15.11
N SER A 19 10.15 -7.35 14.75
CA SER A 19 8.90 -7.17 15.46
C SER A 19 7.75 -7.76 14.64
N THR A 20 6.58 -7.90 15.26
CA THR A 20 5.36 -8.30 14.55
C THR A 20 4.40 -7.13 14.51
N ILE A 21 3.89 -6.79 13.32
CA ILE A 21 2.72 -5.94 13.17
C ILE A 21 1.53 -6.89 12.99
N ALA A 22 0.67 -6.95 13.99
CA ALA A 22 -0.57 -7.70 13.94
C ALA A 22 -1.72 -6.80 13.46
N HIS A 23 -2.76 -7.41 12.91
CA HIS A 23 -4.01 -6.72 12.55
C HIS A 23 -3.77 -5.54 11.59
N ILE A 24 -3.03 -5.81 10.51
CA ILE A 24 -3.01 -4.92 9.34
C ILE A 24 -4.33 -5.10 8.60
N ASN A 25 -4.76 -4.07 7.84
CA ASN A 25 -5.91 -4.18 6.94
C ASN A 25 -7.23 -4.53 7.67
N VAL A 26 -7.38 -4.02 8.90
CA VAL A 26 -8.59 -4.22 9.69
C VAL A 26 -9.73 -3.41 9.08
N PRO A 27 -10.87 -4.04 8.75
CA PRO A 27 -12.03 -3.33 8.22
C PRO A 27 -12.63 -2.40 9.30
N PRO A 28 -13.32 -1.32 8.90
CA PRO A 28 -13.86 -0.33 9.84
C PRO A 28 -15.00 -0.88 10.72
N SER A 29 -15.60 -2.02 10.34
CA SER A 29 -16.65 -2.69 11.11
C SER A 29 -16.29 -4.14 11.37
N GLN A 30 -16.79 -4.67 12.49
CA GLN A 30 -16.52 -6.04 12.88
C GLN A 30 -17.11 -7.02 11.87
N THR A 31 -16.25 -7.79 11.23
CA THR A 31 -16.66 -8.93 10.38
C THR A 31 -16.76 -10.21 11.22
N TRP A 32 -17.27 -11.28 10.63
CA TRP A 32 -17.37 -12.58 11.29
C TRP A 32 -15.98 -13.15 11.64
N ASN A 33 -15.62 -13.12 12.92
CA ASN A 33 -14.30 -13.54 13.42
C ASN A 33 -13.97 -15.03 13.20
N TYR A 34 -14.95 -15.87 12.85
CA TYR A 34 -14.71 -17.29 12.57
C TYR A 34 -13.72 -17.51 11.42
N LEU A 35 -13.80 -16.68 10.37
CA LEU A 35 -12.97 -16.82 9.17
C LEU A 35 -11.58 -16.19 9.33
N ARG A 36 -11.31 -15.50 10.45
CA ARG A 36 -10.00 -14.86 10.77
C ARG A 36 -9.44 -13.96 9.67
N VAL A 37 -10.34 -13.39 8.86
CA VAL A 37 -10.00 -12.53 7.71
C VAL A 37 -9.30 -11.24 8.16
N ASN A 38 -9.34 -10.87 9.45
CA ASN A 38 -8.71 -9.65 9.97
C ASN A 38 -7.42 -9.92 10.77
N ASP A 39 -6.93 -11.17 10.78
CA ASP A 39 -5.87 -11.60 11.68
C ASP A 39 -4.50 -11.63 11.00
N ILE A 40 -4.35 -11.03 9.82
CA ILE A 40 -3.07 -11.04 9.13
C ILE A 40 -2.02 -10.29 9.94
N SER A 41 -0.85 -10.91 10.06
CA SER A 41 0.30 -10.34 10.75
C SER A 41 1.57 -10.45 9.91
N PHE A 42 2.44 -9.47 10.03
CA PHE A 42 3.72 -9.44 9.32
C PHE A 42 4.86 -9.37 10.33
N GLY A 43 5.84 -10.26 10.19
CA GLY A 43 7.09 -10.17 10.93
C GLY A 43 8.02 -9.22 10.18
N VAL A 44 8.29 -8.04 10.70
CA VAL A 44 9.03 -6.96 10.01
C VAL A 44 10.33 -6.63 10.76
N PRO A 45 11.35 -6.04 10.11
CA PRO A 45 12.52 -5.56 10.84
C PRO A 45 12.14 -4.44 11.82
N THR A 46 12.81 -4.41 12.97
CA THR A 46 12.70 -3.30 13.91
C THR A 46 13.47 -2.09 13.37
N PRO A 47 12.82 -0.93 13.16
CA PRO A 47 13.50 0.28 12.72
C PRO A 47 14.59 0.74 13.71
N ASP A 48 15.67 1.33 13.22
CA ASP A 48 16.81 1.75 14.05
C ASP A 48 16.50 3.06 14.79
N ALA A 49 16.00 2.95 16.03
CA ALA A 49 15.61 4.08 16.87
C ALA A 49 16.79 4.85 17.51
N LYS A 50 17.88 5.11 16.77
CA LYS A 50 19.08 5.79 17.29
C LYS A 50 18.96 7.30 17.34
N GLY A 51 17.97 7.85 18.06
CA GLY A 51 17.87 9.29 18.36
C GLY A 51 18.02 10.25 17.16
N LYS A 52 17.75 9.76 15.95
CA LYS A 52 17.84 10.53 14.71
C LYS A 52 16.58 11.36 14.57
N VAL A 53 16.74 12.63 14.21
CA VAL A 53 15.62 13.49 13.81
C VAL A 53 15.47 13.35 12.32
N PHE A 54 14.31 12.89 11.87
CA PHE A 54 14.00 12.71 10.46
C PHE A 54 13.24 13.92 9.91
N ALA A 55 13.38 14.17 8.61
CA ALA A 55 12.55 15.12 7.90
C ALA A 55 11.12 14.56 7.81
N ALA A 56 10.24 14.98 8.72
CA ALA A 56 8.85 14.55 8.70
C ALA A 56 8.06 15.19 7.55
N VAL A 57 7.10 14.45 7.00
CA VAL A 57 6.07 15.02 6.11
C VAL A 57 5.23 16.05 6.87
N PRO A 58 4.58 17.01 6.18
CA PRO A 58 3.72 18.00 6.85
C PRO A 58 2.61 17.35 7.67
N ARG A 59 2.39 17.85 8.89
CA ARG A 59 1.42 17.28 9.86
C ARG A 59 -0.03 17.23 9.38
N LEU A 60 -0.40 17.99 8.36
CA LEU A 60 -1.72 17.90 7.74
C LEU A 60 -2.03 16.47 7.26
N PHE A 61 -1.00 15.75 6.80
CA PHE A 61 -1.14 14.38 6.31
C PHE A 61 -1.34 13.36 7.43
N ASP A 62 -1.09 13.71 8.70
CA ASP A 62 -1.32 12.82 9.85
C ASP A 62 -2.81 12.49 10.03
N ALA A 63 -3.70 13.37 9.57
CA ALA A 63 -5.15 13.21 9.66
C ALA A 63 -5.73 12.32 8.56
N ILE A 64 -4.96 11.97 7.53
CA ILE A 64 -5.43 11.14 6.43
C ILE A 64 -5.38 9.67 6.87
N GLU A 65 -6.55 9.06 6.99
CA GLU A 65 -6.70 7.62 7.23
C GLU A 65 -6.02 6.81 6.12
N THR A 66 -5.35 5.72 6.49
CA THR A 66 -4.62 4.84 5.56
C THR A 66 -5.18 3.42 5.66
N GLY A 67 -5.31 2.69 4.55
CA GLY A 67 -6.03 1.41 4.53
C GLY A 67 -5.38 0.28 5.34
N GLY A 68 -4.07 0.31 5.50
CA GLY A 68 -3.32 -0.62 6.36
C GLY A 68 -3.33 -0.26 7.85
N GLY A 69 -3.93 0.87 8.21
CA GLY A 69 -4.09 1.35 9.58
C GLY A 69 -2.89 2.08 10.17
N THR A 70 -3.13 2.74 11.30
CA THR A 70 -2.14 3.55 12.03
C THR A 70 -0.88 2.78 12.44
N PRO A 71 -0.94 1.52 12.95
CA PRO A 71 0.27 0.79 13.32
C PRO A 71 1.22 0.56 12.13
N LEU A 72 0.68 0.21 10.96
CA LEU A 72 1.50 0.06 9.76
C LEU A 72 2.06 1.40 9.31
N ALA A 73 1.24 2.45 9.28
CA ALA A 73 1.68 3.79 8.89
C ALA A 73 2.84 4.31 9.78
N HIS A 74 2.78 4.07 11.09
CA HIS A 74 3.86 4.41 12.02
C HIS A 74 5.13 3.62 11.71
N TRP A 75 5.01 2.30 11.54
CA TRP A 75 6.17 1.47 11.25
C TRP A 75 6.85 1.86 9.93
N ILE A 76 6.09 2.13 8.86
CA ILE A 76 6.68 2.56 7.57
C ILE A 76 7.39 3.90 7.72
N ALA A 77 6.78 4.87 8.42
CA ALA A 77 7.39 6.18 8.65
C ALA A 77 8.70 6.09 9.46
N GLU A 78 8.78 5.19 10.45
CA GLU A 78 10.03 4.93 11.17
C GLU A 78 11.06 4.19 10.32
N ALA A 79 10.61 3.21 9.52
CA ALA A 79 11.48 2.40 8.66
C ALA A 79 12.06 3.19 7.49
N SER A 80 11.33 4.14 6.93
CA SER A 80 11.79 5.00 5.83
C SER A 80 12.83 6.02 6.29
N GLY A 81 12.80 6.39 7.57
CA GLY A 81 13.55 7.53 8.09
C GLY A 81 12.95 8.85 7.61
N ASP A 82 13.49 9.41 6.54
CA ASP A 82 13.00 10.69 5.99
C ASP A 82 11.69 10.51 5.21
N GLY A 83 10.87 11.56 5.25
CA GLY A 83 9.64 11.69 4.49
C GLY A 83 9.84 12.59 3.26
N ASN A 84 9.18 12.23 2.17
CA ASN A 84 9.18 13.00 0.93
C ASN A 84 7.89 13.81 0.82
N TYR A 85 7.99 15.10 0.50
CA TYR A 85 6.83 15.96 0.21
C TYR A 85 6.89 16.44 -1.24
N VAL A 86 5.79 16.27 -1.96
CA VAL A 86 5.64 16.73 -3.34
C VAL A 86 4.38 17.58 -3.46
N GLU A 87 4.47 18.72 -4.12
CA GLU A 87 3.33 19.58 -4.41
C GLU A 87 3.16 19.77 -5.93
N VAL A 88 1.94 19.60 -6.41
CA VAL A 88 1.54 19.89 -7.79
C VAL A 88 0.72 21.19 -7.80
N PRO A 89 1.24 22.31 -8.33
CA PRO A 89 0.60 23.63 -8.23
C PRO A 89 -0.77 23.71 -8.89
N ARG A 90 -1.59 24.65 -8.43
CA ARG A 90 -2.98 24.85 -8.90
C ARG A 90 -3.02 25.03 -10.41
N PHE A 91 -4.04 24.45 -11.04
CA PHE A 91 -4.31 24.59 -12.48
C PHE A 91 -3.13 24.19 -13.37
N THR A 92 -2.28 23.27 -12.92
CA THR A 92 -1.18 22.71 -13.72
C THR A 92 -1.43 21.23 -14.02
N SER A 93 -0.89 20.76 -15.13
CA SER A 93 -0.81 19.32 -15.43
C SER A 93 0.64 18.88 -15.34
N LYS A 94 0.95 18.00 -14.39
CA LYS A 94 2.29 17.41 -14.30
C LYS A 94 2.40 16.29 -15.34
N GLY A 95 3.19 16.53 -16.39
CA GLY A 95 3.38 15.55 -17.48
C GLY A 95 4.09 14.28 -17.03
N ASP A 96 5.23 14.44 -16.35
CA ASP A 96 6.01 13.31 -15.82
C ASP A 96 5.39 12.74 -14.54
N PRO A 97 5.37 11.41 -14.37
CA PRO A 97 4.84 10.80 -13.16
C PRO A 97 5.68 11.13 -11.92
N ILE A 98 5.02 11.24 -10.78
CA ILE A 98 5.67 11.17 -9.47
C ILE A 98 5.91 9.68 -9.20
N VAL A 99 7.17 9.24 -9.25
CA VAL A 99 7.54 7.83 -9.08
C VAL A 99 8.02 7.57 -7.66
N ILE A 100 7.44 6.59 -7.00
CA ILE A 100 7.84 6.06 -5.70
C ILE A 100 8.27 4.62 -5.93
N GLU A 101 9.56 4.37 -5.90
CA GLU A 101 10.13 3.03 -6.09
C GLU A 101 10.63 2.48 -4.76
N VAL A 102 10.28 1.23 -4.45
CA VAL A 102 10.67 0.53 -3.23
C VAL A 102 11.21 -0.87 -3.56
N GLY A 103 12.51 -1.03 -3.40
CA GLY A 103 13.17 -2.33 -3.52
C GLY A 103 13.07 -3.16 -2.24
N PRO A 104 13.59 -4.40 -2.25
CA PRO A 104 13.61 -5.27 -1.09
C PRO A 104 14.36 -4.64 0.09
N GLY A 105 13.74 -4.68 1.28
CA GLY A 105 14.32 -4.11 2.50
C GLY A 105 14.19 -2.58 2.62
N ALA A 106 13.63 -1.90 1.60
CA ALA A 106 13.42 -0.47 1.60
C ALA A 106 11.99 -0.09 2.02
N ALA A 107 11.87 1.06 2.68
CA ALA A 107 10.59 1.66 3.03
C ALA A 107 10.53 3.12 2.51
N SER A 108 9.37 3.55 2.02
CA SER A 108 9.13 4.93 1.57
C SER A 108 7.95 5.56 2.30
N ASN A 109 8.09 6.82 2.70
CA ASN A 109 7.02 7.64 3.28
C ASN A 109 6.88 8.91 2.45
N THR A 110 5.82 9.02 1.67
CA THR A 110 5.62 10.13 0.72
C THR A 110 4.25 10.80 0.92
N ALA A 111 4.26 12.12 1.02
CA ALA A 111 3.09 12.98 1.07
C ALA A 111 2.99 13.80 -0.22
N ILE A 112 1.81 13.78 -0.85
CA ILE A 112 1.57 14.45 -2.13
C ILE A 112 0.38 15.39 -2.01
N MET A 113 0.62 16.67 -2.25
CA MET A 113 -0.42 17.70 -2.32
C MET A 113 -0.73 18.01 -3.79
N VAL A 114 -1.94 17.71 -4.23
CA VAL A 114 -2.41 18.03 -5.59
C VAL A 114 -3.40 19.17 -5.49
N ARG A 115 -2.94 20.36 -5.87
CA ARG A 115 -3.67 21.61 -5.64
C ARG A 115 -4.86 21.77 -6.59
N GLU A 116 -5.72 22.72 -6.28
CA GLU A 116 -6.97 22.98 -6.99
C GLU A 116 -6.82 22.95 -8.51
N GLY A 117 -7.66 22.16 -9.18
CA GLY A 117 -7.68 22.03 -10.64
C GLY A 117 -6.41 21.44 -11.26
N ALA A 118 -5.47 20.92 -10.47
CA ALA A 118 -4.26 20.30 -10.99
C ALA A 118 -4.49 18.84 -11.42
N THR A 119 -3.60 18.33 -12.27
CA THR A 119 -3.59 16.92 -12.68
C THR A 119 -2.23 16.29 -12.38
N ALA A 120 -2.24 15.11 -11.75
CA ALA A 120 -1.03 14.38 -11.40
C ALA A 120 -1.14 12.88 -11.74
N ASN A 121 -0.07 12.33 -12.29
CA ASN A 121 0.14 10.89 -12.41
C ASN A 121 1.13 10.47 -11.32
N ILE A 122 0.77 9.47 -10.53
CA ILE A 122 1.57 8.94 -9.43
C ILE A 122 1.75 7.44 -9.69
N VAL A 123 2.98 6.96 -9.56
CA VAL A 123 3.31 5.55 -9.78
C VAL A 123 4.08 5.06 -8.57
N VAL A 124 3.54 4.04 -7.89
CA VAL A 124 4.23 3.31 -6.82
C VAL A 124 4.62 1.95 -7.38
N VAL A 125 5.90 1.59 -7.29
CA VAL A 125 6.42 0.32 -7.80
C VAL A 125 7.25 -0.36 -6.73
N ALA A 126 6.88 -1.58 -6.37
CA ALA A 126 7.70 -2.48 -5.59
C ALA A 126 8.34 -3.53 -6.50
N THR A 127 9.67 -3.58 -6.53
CA THR A 127 10.45 -4.45 -7.43
C THR A 127 11.22 -5.51 -6.65
N ALA A 128 11.49 -6.63 -7.33
CA ALA A 128 12.34 -7.71 -6.82
C ALA A 128 13.82 -7.31 -6.78
N HIS A 129 14.67 -8.20 -6.24
CA HIS A 129 16.12 -8.05 -6.34
C HIS A 129 16.58 -8.06 -7.81
N GLU A 130 17.57 -7.24 -8.15
CA GLU A 130 18.25 -7.32 -9.46
C GLU A 130 19.13 -8.58 -9.58
N GLN A 131 19.44 -9.26 -8.47
CA GLN A 131 20.32 -10.42 -8.41
C GLN A 131 19.61 -11.62 -7.75
N GLU A 132 19.79 -12.82 -8.33
CA GLU A 132 19.21 -14.06 -7.81
C GLU A 132 19.65 -14.32 -6.35
N ILE A 133 18.67 -14.42 -5.45
CA ILE A 133 18.88 -14.87 -4.06
C ILE A 133 18.61 -16.39 -3.98
N PRO A 134 19.43 -17.17 -3.26
CA PRO A 134 19.24 -18.62 -3.15
C PRO A 134 17.89 -19.00 -2.53
N GLU A 135 17.33 -20.11 -3.00
CA GLU A 135 16.03 -20.64 -2.57
C GLU A 135 15.90 -20.92 -1.07
N ALA A 136 14.66 -20.72 -0.60
CA ALA A 136 14.04 -21.23 0.63
C ALA A 136 14.55 -20.70 1.98
N SER A 137 13.89 -19.63 2.48
CA SER A 137 13.44 -19.49 3.87
C SER A 137 12.44 -18.32 3.96
N THR A 138 11.78 -18.14 5.12
CA THR A 138 10.87 -17.03 5.43
C THR A 138 11.29 -15.72 4.77
N PRO A 139 10.37 -14.91 4.19
CA PRO A 139 10.74 -13.70 3.47
C PRO A 139 11.73 -12.86 4.28
N SER A 140 12.96 -12.80 3.78
CA SER A 140 14.08 -12.17 4.48
C SER A 140 13.89 -10.67 4.51
N ASP A 141 13.38 -10.13 3.39
CA ASP A 141 13.26 -8.71 3.13
C ASP A 141 11.81 -8.26 3.17
N THR A 142 11.63 -7.05 3.69
CA THR A 142 10.34 -6.35 3.76
C THR A 142 10.48 -5.08 2.98
N SER A 143 9.72 -4.93 1.90
CA SER A 143 9.55 -3.64 1.22
C SER A 143 8.22 -3.01 1.65
N ALA A 144 8.17 -1.68 1.71
CA ALA A 144 6.94 -1.00 2.11
C ALA A 144 6.81 0.41 1.56
N ALA A 145 5.59 0.80 1.21
CA ALA A 145 5.29 2.16 0.77
C ALA A 145 4.12 2.74 1.57
N LEU A 146 4.30 3.97 2.03
CA LEU A 146 3.29 4.78 2.67
C LEU A 146 3.09 6.02 1.83
N THR A 147 1.94 6.11 1.16
CA THR A 147 1.61 7.22 0.27
C THR A 147 0.35 7.93 0.77
N ARG A 148 0.48 9.19 1.17
CA ARG A 148 -0.66 10.02 1.56
C ARG A 148 -0.89 11.13 0.57
N ILE A 149 -2.10 11.25 0.05
CA ILE A 149 -2.43 12.17 -1.04
C ILE A 149 -3.57 13.09 -0.61
N PHE A 150 -3.35 14.40 -0.70
CA PHE A 150 -4.39 15.40 -0.51
C PHE A 150 -4.77 15.96 -1.88
N VAL A 151 -6.04 15.82 -2.26
CA VAL A 151 -6.55 16.19 -3.59
C VAL A 151 -7.54 17.34 -3.42
N GLU A 152 -7.06 18.56 -3.67
CA GLU A 152 -7.87 19.78 -3.58
C GLU A 152 -8.96 19.82 -4.67
N LYS A 153 -9.92 20.74 -4.48
CA LYS A 153 -11.06 20.96 -5.36
C LYS A 153 -10.76 20.85 -6.86
N ASN A 154 -11.60 20.13 -7.59
CA ASN A 154 -11.53 19.92 -9.05
C ASN A 154 -10.20 19.33 -9.56
N ALA A 155 -9.31 18.85 -8.71
CA ALA A 155 -8.08 18.20 -9.14
C ALA A 155 -8.33 16.76 -9.61
N HIS A 156 -7.40 16.23 -10.40
CA HIS A 156 -7.45 14.87 -10.93
C HIS A 156 -6.16 14.12 -10.64
N VAL A 157 -6.27 12.98 -9.95
CA VAL A 157 -5.14 12.09 -9.67
C VAL A 157 -5.34 10.76 -10.37
N LYS A 158 -4.27 10.28 -11.01
CA LYS A 158 -4.14 8.89 -11.45
C LYS A 158 -3.03 8.24 -10.63
N LEU A 159 -3.38 7.27 -9.80
CA LEU A 159 -2.46 6.45 -9.02
C LEU A 159 -2.34 5.07 -9.68
N THR A 160 -1.12 4.62 -9.94
CA THR A 160 -0.83 3.26 -10.39
C THR A 160 0.11 2.60 -9.40
N GLU A 161 -0.30 1.49 -8.82
CA GLU A 161 0.49 0.71 -7.87
C GLU A 161 0.81 -0.65 -8.50
N VAL A 162 2.08 -1.01 -8.55
CA VAL A 162 2.55 -2.29 -9.10
C VAL A 162 3.45 -2.95 -8.07
N VAL A 163 3.02 -4.11 -7.57
CA VAL A 163 3.86 -4.97 -6.73
C VAL A 163 4.28 -6.17 -7.56
N ALA A 164 5.56 -6.19 -7.92
CA ALA A 164 6.20 -7.22 -8.72
C ALA A 164 7.51 -7.66 -8.05
N THR A 165 7.39 -8.09 -6.78
CA THR A 165 8.51 -8.63 -6.00
C THR A 165 8.63 -10.14 -6.17
N ASP A 166 9.77 -10.71 -5.80
CA ASP A 166 9.97 -12.17 -5.79
C ASP A 166 9.36 -12.83 -4.53
N GLU A 167 9.33 -14.17 -4.50
CA GLU A 167 8.82 -14.95 -3.37
C GLU A 167 9.69 -14.82 -2.10
N SER A 168 10.90 -14.27 -2.19
CA SER A 168 11.76 -14.01 -1.01
C SER A 168 11.40 -12.71 -0.28
N THR A 169 10.51 -11.91 -0.87
CA THR A 169 10.12 -10.59 -0.36
C THR A 169 8.66 -10.57 0.07
N GLN A 170 8.38 -9.99 1.24
CA GLN A 170 7.03 -9.54 1.61
C GLN A 170 6.90 -8.04 1.35
N HIS A 171 5.69 -7.60 0.98
CA HIS A 171 5.42 -6.20 0.66
C HIS A 171 4.24 -5.64 1.46
N LEU A 172 4.35 -4.38 1.88
CA LEU A 172 3.34 -3.64 2.63
C LEU A 172 3.03 -2.31 1.93
N GLU A 173 1.91 -2.25 1.23
CA GLU A 173 1.43 -1.04 0.56
C GLU A 173 0.35 -0.37 1.42
N ASN A 174 0.51 0.91 1.71
CA ASN A 174 -0.38 1.65 2.60
C ASN A 174 -0.68 3.06 2.07
N VAL A 175 -1.87 3.24 1.54
CA VAL A 175 -2.31 4.47 0.89
C VAL A 175 -3.45 5.11 1.69
N GLY A 176 -3.38 6.44 1.81
CA GLY A 176 -4.44 7.29 2.33
C GLY A 176 -4.70 8.45 1.39
N ILE A 177 -5.97 8.74 1.07
CA ILE A 177 -6.33 9.79 0.12
C ILE A 177 -7.48 10.63 0.68
N HIS A 178 -7.32 11.94 0.75
CA HIS A 178 -8.40 12.89 1.04
C HIS A 178 -8.79 13.64 -0.24
N VAL A 179 -10.10 13.73 -0.52
CA VAL A 179 -10.63 14.22 -1.80
C VAL A 179 -11.70 15.31 -1.59
N GLU A 180 -11.40 16.52 -2.05
CA GLU A 180 -12.27 17.69 -1.96
C GLU A 180 -13.28 17.79 -3.12
N ASP A 181 -14.05 18.89 -3.13
CA ASP A 181 -15.18 19.13 -4.04
C ASP A 181 -14.82 18.92 -5.52
N GLY A 182 -15.61 18.11 -6.22
CA GLY A 182 -15.45 17.87 -7.65
C GLY A 182 -14.15 17.20 -8.07
N ALA A 183 -13.27 16.83 -7.14
CA ALA A 183 -12.02 16.15 -7.44
C ALA A 183 -12.25 14.67 -7.79
N THR A 184 -11.35 14.11 -8.58
CA THR A 184 -11.43 12.73 -9.07
C THR A 184 -10.12 11.99 -8.82
N VAL A 185 -10.23 10.75 -8.37
CA VAL A 185 -9.09 9.86 -8.15
C VAL A 185 -9.34 8.54 -8.89
N ASP A 186 -8.45 8.20 -9.81
CA ASP A 186 -8.43 6.91 -10.51
C ASP A 186 -7.23 6.09 -10.04
N VAL A 187 -7.49 4.88 -9.53
CA VAL A 187 -6.48 3.96 -9.02
C VAL A 187 -6.43 2.70 -9.89
N ARG A 188 -5.21 2.27 -10.23
CA ARG A 188 -4.94 0.97 -10.84
C ARG A 188 -3.93 0.21 -10.00
N GLN A 189 -4.31 -0.94 -9.49
CA GLN A 189 -3.45 -1.80 -8.68
C GLN A 189 -3.15 -3.11 -9.41
N TYR A 190 -1.89 -3.52 -9.35
CA TYR A 190 -1.40 -4.76 -9.93
C TYR A 190 -0.58 -5.54 -8.90
N ALA A 191 -1.19 -6.58 -8.33
CA ALA A 191 -0.52 -7.53 -7.44
C ALA A 191 0.00 -8.72 -8.26
N LEU A 192 1.29 -8.72 -8.58
CA LEU A 192 1.91 -9.62 -9.55
C LEU A 192 3.04 -10.50 -8.96
N GLY A 193 3.32 -10.38 -7.66
CA GLY A 193 4.38 -11.14 -7.00
C GLY A 193 4.45 -10.88 -5.48
N GLY A 194 5.47 -11.45 -4.84
CA GLY A 194 5.66 -11.43 -3.39
C GLY A 194 5.09 -12.66 -2.69
N SER A 195 5.80 -13.17 -1.66
CA SER A 195 5.29 -14.30 -0.86
C SER A 195 4.16 -13.90 0.07
N LYS A 196 4.18 -12.65 0.55
CA LYS A 196 3.12 -12.11 1.39
C LYS A 196 2.96 -10.61 1.13
N VAL A 197 1.80 -10.21 0.61
CA VAL A 197 1.53 -8.82 0.24
C VAL A 197 0.30 -8.32 0.98
N ALA A 198 0.43 -7.15 1.61
CA ALA A 198 -0.73 -6.38 2.07
C ALA A 198 -0.91 -5.14 1.18
N TYR A 199 -2.11 -4.99 0.61
CA TYR A 199 -2.59 -3.75 0.01
C TYR A 199 -3.61 -3.10 0.94
N GLY A 200 -3.37 -1.87 1.37
CA GLY A 200 -4.32 -1.10 2.14
C GLY A 200 -4.51 0.28 1.52
N ILE A 201 -5.70 0.58 1.02
CA ILE A 201 -6.09 1.94 0.60
C ILE A 201 -7.29 2.42 1.39
N ALA A 202 -7.22 3.64 1.92
CA ALA A 202 -8.35 4.36 2.48
C ALA A 202 -8.54 5.69 1.73
N VAL A 203 -9.76 5.93 1.28
CA VAL A 203 -10.14 7.13 0.53
C VAL A 203 -11.29 7.83 1.23
N ASP A 204 -11.10 9.11 1.49
CA ASP A 204 -12.10 10.01 2.05
C ASP A 204 -12.65 10.94 0.96
N LEU A 205 -13.84 10.61 0.45
CA LEU A 205 -14.61 11.46 -0.45
C LEU A 205 -15.36 12.52 0.36
N ALA A 206 -14.60 13.49 0.87
CA ALA A 206 -15.09 14.55 1.76
C ALA A 206 -15.91 15.61 1.02
N GLY A 207 -15.54 15.92 -0.22
CA GLY A 207 -16.16 17.00 -1.00
C GLY A 207 -17.40 16.60 -1.79
N GLU A 208 -18.24 17.58 -2.09
CA GLU A 208 -19.41 17.42 -2.96
C GLU A 208 -18.98 16.95 -4.37
N ARG A 209 -19.69 15.97 -4.94
CA ARG A 209 -19.41 15.41 -6.28
C ARG A 209 -17.99 14.87 -6.46
N SER A 210 -17.25 14.59 -5.38
CA SER A 210 -15.96 13.90 -5.46
C SER A 210 -16.12 12.45 -5.93
N ARG A 211 -15.10 11.92 -6.62
CA ARG A 211 -15.17 10.64 -7.32
C ARG A 211 -13.94 9.78 -7.06
N PHE A 212 -14.19 8.49 -6.88
CA PHE A 212 -13.16 7.46 -6.73
C PHE A 212 -13.45 6.28 -7.65
N ASN A 213 -12.45 5.88 -8.46
CA ASN A 213 -12.52 4.67 -9.26
C ASN A 213 -11.28 3.83 -8.96
N LEU A 214 -11.44 2.57 -8.59
CA LEU A 214 -10.36 1.63 -8.36
C LEU A 214 -10.53 0.40 -9.24
N VAL A 215 -9.45 0.01 -9.92
CA VAL A 215 -9.36 -1.29 -10.59
C VAL A 215 -8.14 -2.04 -10.06
N MET A 216 -8.37 -3.19 -9.44
CA MET A 216 -7.33 -4.11 -9.02
C MET A 216 -7.25 -5.32 -9.96
N ARG A 217 -6.02 -5.67 -10.33
CA ARG A 217 -5.68 -6.92 -11.01
C ARG A 217 -4.70 -7.70 -10.16
N TYR A 218 -4.93 -9.00 -9.99
CA TYR A 218 -4.03 -9.85 -9.22
C TYR A 218 -3.79 -11.21 -9.86
N HIS A 219 -2.60 -11.76 -9.61
CA HIS A 219 -2.26 -13.15 -9.86
C HIS A 219 -1.53 -13.66 -8.61
N VAL A 220 -2.08 -14.67 -7.94
CA VAL A 220 -1.48 -15.29 -6.75
C VAL A 220 -1.36 -16.78 -6.98
N SER A 221 -0.17 -17.32 -6.78
CA SER A 221 0.19 -18.73 -7.05
C SER A 221 1.11 -19.27 -5.94
N GLY A 222 1.49 -20.55 -6.05
CA GLY A 222 2.34 -21.23 -5.09
C GLY A 222 1.69 -21.30 -3.71
N THR A 223 2.38 -20.80 -2.69
CA THR A 223 1.86 -20.67 -1.32
C THR A 223 1.73 -19.20 -0.88
N SER A 224 1.76 -18.28 -1.86
CA SER A 224 1.77 -16.85 -1.61
C SER A 224 0.44 -16.36 -1.05
N THR A 225 0.51 -15.28 -0.25
CA THR A 225 -0.66 -14.66 0.38
C THR A 225 -0.84 -13.23 -0.10
N LEU A 226 -2.04 -12.91 -0.59
CA LEU A 226 -2.45 -11.54 -0.91
C LEU A 226 -3.57 -11.09 0.03
N ASP A 227 -3.35 -10.00 0.74
CA ASP A 227 -4.31 -9.44 1.67
C ASP A 227 -4.64 -8.00 1.29
N VAL A 228 -5.92 -7.71 1.07
CA VAL A 228 -6.36 -6.46 0.44
C VAL A 228 -7.45 -5.80 1.27
N ASN A 229 -7.30 -4.51 1.57
CA ASN A 229 -8.31 -3.69 2.22
C ASN A 229 -8.53 -2.40 1.41
N HIS A 230 -9.70 -2.29 0.82
CA HIS A 230 -10.16 -1.10 0.11
C HIS A 230 -11.27 -0.43 0.90
N LEU A 231 -11.01 0.75 1.43
CA LEU A 231 -11.97 1.55 2.18
C LEU A 231 -12.26 2.86 1.43
N CYS A 232 -13.53 3.14 1.15
CA CYS A 232 -13.98 4.42 0.62
C CYS A 232 -15.07 4.98 1.54
N ARG A 233 -14.80 6.12 2.19
CA ARG A 233 -15.79 6.89 2.95
C ARG A 233 -16.42 7.94 2.07
N GLN A 234 -17.73 7.88 1.91
CA GLN A 234 -18.52 8.86 1.17
C GLN A 234 -19.16 9.87 2.14
N GLN A 235 -18.44 10.95 2.46
CA GLN A 235 -18.95 12.00 3.36
C GLN A 235 -19.63 13.15 2.60
N GLY A 236 -19.09 13.54 1.46
CA GLY A 236 -19.66 14.59 0.62
C GLY A 236 -20.94 14.11 -0.07
N PRO A 237 -21.87 15.03 -0.39
CA PRO A 237 -23.07 14.69 -1.15
C PRO A 237 -22.74 14.42 -2.62
N HIS A 238 -23.57 13.62 -3.28
CA HIS A 238 -23.49 13.27 -4.71
C HIS A 238 -22.18 12.58 -5.12
N THR A 239 -21.49 11.93 -4.18
CA THR A 239 -20.23 11.24 -4.45
C THR A 239 -20.46 9.93 -5.22
N ARG A 240 -19.41 9.48 -5.91
CA ARG A 240 -19.41 8.24 -6.70
C ARG A 240 -18.15 7.44 -6.39
N ALA A 241 -18.33 6.17 -6.05
CA ALA A 241 -17.25 5.22 -5.81
C ALA A 241 -17.49 3.97 -6.66
N GLU A 242 -16.48 3.56 -7.41
CA GLU A 242 -16.50 2.36 -8.25
C GLU A 242 -15.25 1.54 -7.92
N ILE A 243 -15.42 0.33 -7.42
CA ILE A 243 -14.31 -0.55 -7.02
C ILE A 243 -14.49 -1.89 -7.76
N TYR A 244 -13.47 -2.26 -8.54
CA TYR A 244 -13.49 -3.50 -9.32
C TYR A 244 -12.20 -4.29 -9.12
N ALA A 245 -12.33 -5.52 -8.63
CA ALA A 245 -11.21 -6.45 -8.50
C ALA A 245 -11.38 -7.63 -9.47
N SER A 246 -10.30 -8.05 -10.12
CA SER A 246 -10.30 -9.33 -10.85
C SER A 246 -8.94 -10.00 -10.85
N GLY A 247 -8.92 -11.32 -10.78
CA GLY A 247 -7.65 -12.03 -10.77
C GLY A 247 -7.75 -13.54 -10.78
N VAL A 248 -6.58 -14.16 -10.64
CA VAL A 248 -6.40 -15.61 -10.67
C VAL A 248 -5.78 -16.07 -9.34
N LEU A 249 -6.33 -17.15 -8.77
CA LEU A 249 -5.76 -17.87 -7.65
C LEU A 249 -5.39 -19.29 -8.09
N ALA A 250 -4.12 -19.65 -7.97
CA ALA A 250 -3.56 -20.93 -8.39
C ALA A 250 -2.88 -21.67 -7.23
N ASP A 251 -2.62 -22.97 -7.45
CA ASP A 251 -1.91 -23.85 -6.51
C ASP A 251 -2.56 -23.89 -5.11
N SER A 252 -1.84 -23.42 -4.08
CA SER A 252 -2.30 -23.29 -2.69
C SER A 252 -2.24 -21.83 -2.22
N ALA A 253 -2.42 -20.89 -3.16
CA ALA A 253 -2.38 -19.46 -2.87
C ALA A 253 -3.55 -19.02 -2.01
N HIS A 254 -3.30 -18.07 -1.11
CA HIS A 254 -4.32 -17.52 -0.22
C HIS A 254 -4.61 -16.07 -0.57
N LYS A 255 -5.89 -15.71 -0.63
CA LYS A 255 -6.30 -14.30 -0.81
C LYS A 255 -7.42 -13.93 0.14
N ALA A 256 -7.24 -12.81 0.82
CA ALA A 256 -8.29 -12.14 1.56
C ALA A 256 -8.53 -10.75 0.95
N LEU A 257 -9.77 -10.49 0.53
CA LEU A 257 -10.20 -9.20 -0.02
C LEU A 257 -11.33 -8.65 0.85
N ARG A 258 -11.15 -7.44 1.35
CA ARG A 258 -12.19 -6.64 1.99
C ARG A 258 -12.33 -5.35 1.21
N GLU A 259 -13.54 -5.10 0.72
CA GLU A 259 -13.92 -3.85 0.09
C GLU A 259 -15.06 -3.26 0.92
N THR A 260 -15.02 -1.95 1.15
CA THR A 260 -16.01 -1.27 1.95
C THR A 260 -16.24 0.12 1.38
N ILE A 261 -17.44 0.33 0.85
CA ILE A 261 -17.97 1.66 0.57
C ILE A 261 -18.90 2.05 1.72
N ASP A 262 -18.44 3.01 2.53
CA ASP A 262 -19.15 3.50 3.71
C ASP A 262 -19.85 4.82 3.40
N LEU A 263 -21.18 4.79 3.29
CA LEU A 263 -22.02 5.97 3.12
C LEU A 263 -22.30 6.59 4.50
N VAL A 264 -21.45 7.51 4.92
CA VAL A 264 -21.56 8.16 6.23
C VAL A 264 -22.50 9.37 6.18
N HIS A 265 -22.81 9.92 7.36
CA HIS A 265 -23.65 11.12 7.46
C HIS A 265 -23.07 12.28 6.64
N GLY A 266 -23.85 12.78 5.68
CA GLY A 266 -23.43 13.80 4.70
C GLY A 266 -23.48 13.30 3.25
N GLY A 267 -23.36 11.98 3.02
CA GLY A 267 -23.34 11.30 1.72
C GLY A 267 -24.67 11.25 0.96
N LYS A 268 -25.48 12.32 1.03
CA LYS A 268 -26.79 12.38 0.36
C LYS A 268 -26.63 12.18 -1.15
N ASP A 269 -27.48 11.33 -1.74
CA ASP A 269 -27.50 11.02 -3.17
C ASP A 269 -26.18 10.43 -3.73
N SER A 270 -25.31 9.94 -2.85
CA SER A 270 -24.09 9.23 -3.19
C SER A 270 -24.39 7.80 -3.64
N LYS A 271 -23.50 7.23 -4.44
CA LYS A 271 -23.61 5.87 -4.97
C LYS A 271 -22.24 5.21 -4.95
N GLY A 272 -22.24 3.94 -4.57
CA GLY A 272 -21.09 3.06 -4.62
C GLY A 272 -21.43 1.81 -5.43
N ASN A 273 -20.46 1.29 -6.15
CA ASN A 273 -20.51 -0.06 -6.69
C ASN A 273 -19.17 -0.76 -6.42
N GLU A 274 -19.26 -1.99 -5.95
CA GLU A 274 -18.11 -2.86 -5.69
C GLU A 274 -18.37 -4.24 -6.31
N ALA A 275 -17.38 -4.78 -7.01
CA ALA A 275 -17.50 -6.11 -7.61
C ALA A 275 -16.15 -6.80 -7.75
N GLU A 276 -16.13 -8.09 -7.43
CA GLU A 276 -14.99 -8.97 -7.66
C GLU A 276 -15.33 -10.09 -8.64
N THR A 277 -14.36 -10.46 -9.49
CA THR A 277 -14.37 -11.73 -10.23
C THR A 277 -13.05 -12.48 -10.07
N VAL A 278 -13.11 -13.71 -9.55
CA VAL A 278 -11.93 -14.56 -9.35
C VAL A 278 -12.00 -15.81 -10.22
N LEU A 279 -10.89 -16.15 -10.88
CA LEU A 279 -10.67 -17.46 -11.48
C LEU A 279 -9.83 -18.30 -10.52
N VAL A 280 -10.39 -19.42 -10.06
CA VAL A 280 -9.68 -20.38 -9.22
C VAL A 280 -9.20 -21.53 -10.09
N THR A 281 -7.90 -21.80 -10.05
CA THR A 281 -7.25 -22.86 -10.83
C THR A 281 -6.49 -23.86 -9.98
N GLY A 282 -6.32 -23.60 -8.67
CA GLY A 282 -5.69 -24.52 -7.72
C GLY A 282 -6.72 -25.34 -6.95
N ASP A 283 -6.38 -26.59 -6.64
CA ASP A 283 -7.23 -27.50 -5.87
C ASP A 283 -7.18 -27.20 -4.35
N ASP A 284 -6.15 -26.48 -3.90
CA ASP A 284 -5.85 -26.21 -2.48
C ASP A 284 -5.89 -24.69 -2.13
N VAL A 285 -6.66 -23.91 -2.89
CA VAL A 285 -6.92 -22.47 -2.68
C VAL A 285 -7.90 -22.23 -1.54
#